data_AF-A0A351FSQ3-F1
#
_entry.id   AF-A0A351FSQ3-F1
#
_cell.length_a   1.000
_cell.length_b   1.000
_cell.length_c   1.000
_cell.angle_alpha   90.00
_cell.angle_beta   90.00
_cell.angle_gamma   90.00
#
_symmetry.space_group_name_H-M   'P 1'
#
loop_
_entity.id
_entity.type
_entity.pdbx_description
1 polymer ?
#
loop_
_entity_poly.entity_id
_entity_poly.type
_entity_poly.pdbx_seq_one_letter_code
_entity_poly.pdbx_strand_id
1 'polypeptide(L)' 'MPTYVYETIPNKDTEEPLQFEIWQRMADEPLTKHPETGQPVRRVLSAGLSIMSKGDDCCNTQCGCG' A
#
# COMPACT_ATOMS: atom_id res chain seq x y z
N MET A 1 -0.83 19.50 -11.09
CA MET A 1 0.41 19.10 -10.39
C MET A 1 0.24 17.67 -9.91
N PRO A 2 1.04 16.68 -10.35
CA PRO A 2 0.83 15.30 -9.94
C PRO A 2 1.20 15.11 -8.47
N THR A 3 0.24 14.62 -7.70
CA THR A 3 0.45 14.13 -6.34
C THR A 3 0.44 12.61 -6.37
N TYR A 4 1.27 12.01 -5.53
CA TYR A 4 1.32 10.57 -5.35
C TYR A 4 1.04 10.24 -3.90
N VAL A 5 0.34 9.14 -3.68
CA VAL A 5 0.11 8.59 -2.35
C VAL A 5 1.30 7.73 -1.99
N TYR A 6 1.88 7.98 -0.83
CA TYR A 6 2.91 7.16 -0.22
C TYR A 6 2.42 6.63 1.12
N GLU A 7 3.02 5.53 1.57
CA GLU A 7 2.74 4.89 2.84
C GLU A 7 4.06 4.65 3.59
N THR A 8 4.09 4.94 4.89
CA THR A 8 5.23 4.57 5.74
C THR A 8 5.30 3.07 5.97
N ILE A 9 6.52 2.52 6.03
CA ILE A 9 6.76 1.12 6.33
C ILE A 9 7.19 1.03 7.81
N PRO A 10 6.27 0.70 8.72
CA PRO A 10 6.61 0.49 10.12
C PRO A 10 7.57 -0.71 10.26
N ASN A 11 8.57 -0.58 11.13
CA ASN A 11 9.51 -1.69 11.39
C ASN A 11 8.93 -2.71 12.38
N LYS A 12 7.85 -2.35 13.08
CA LYS A 12 7.18 -3.18 14.07
C LYS A 12 5.75 -3.43 13.63
N ASP A 13 5.28 -4.67 13.77
CA ASP A 13 3.90 -5.08 13.44
C ASP A 13 2.84 -4.33 14.29
N THR A 14 3.26 -3.68 15.38
CA THR A 14 2.39 -2.89 16.27
C THR A 14 2.23 -1.43 15.82
N GLU A 15 3.05 -0.95 14.89
CA GLU A 15 2.94 0.41 14.36
C GLU A 15 2.08 0.40 13.08
N GLU A 16 1.12 1.31 13.01
CA GLU A 16 0.23 1.42 11.85
C GLU A 16 0.92 2.19 10.71
N PRO A 17 0.83 1.70 9.46
CA PRO A 17 1.36 2.43 8.31
C PRO A 17 0.54 3.70 8.08
N LEU A 18 1.23 4.83 7.87
CA LEU A 18 0.60 6.12 7.64
C LEU A 18 0.66 6.48 6.16
N GLN A 19 -0.51 6.74 5.57
CA GLN A 19 -0.62 7.20 4.19
C GLN A 19 -0.63 8.72 4.12
N PHE A 20 0.11 9.27 3.16
CA PHE A 20 0.19 10.70 2.92
C PHE A 20 0.35 11.00 1.43
N GLU A 21 -0.14 12.17 1.02
CA GLU A 21 -0.01 12.65 -0.35
C GLU A 21 1.17 13.61 -0.45
N ILE A 22 2.05 13.37 -1.41
CA ILE A 22 3.18 14.26 -1.70
C ILE A 22 3.18 14.66 -3.16
N TRP A 23 3.47 15.93 -3.40
CA TRP A 23 3.75 16.40 -4.75
C TRP A 23 5.11 15.88 -5.20
N GLN A 24 5.15 15.21 -6.35
CA GLN A 24 6.40 14.75 -6.96
C GLN A 24 6.33 14.98 -8.46
N ARG A 25 7.42 15.43 -9.08
CA ARG A 25 7.49 15.52 -10.54
C ARG A 25 7.56 14.12 -11.13
N MET A 26 6.99 13.93 -12.32
CA MET A 26 7.04 12.63 -13.01
C MET A 26 8.45 12.21 -13.43
N ALA A 27 9.36 13.18 -13.60
CA ALA A 27 10.75 12.95 -13.96
C ALA A 27 11.66 12.66 -12.74
N ASP A 28 11.17 12.93 -11.52
CA ASP A 28 11.91 12.66 -10.30
C ASP A 28 11.78 11.19 -9.90
N GLU A 29 12.85 10.67 -9.29
CA GLU A 29 12.87 9.34 -8.70
C GLU A 29 11.83 9.23 -7.57
N PRO A 30 11.24 8.04 -7.37
CA PRO A 30 10.26 7.81 -6.31
C PRO A 30 10.90 8.01 -4.93
N LEU A 31 10.12 8.58 -4.02
CA LEU A 31 10.54 8.80 -2.64
C LEU A 31 10.73 7.46 -1.92
N THR A 32 11.87 7.29 -1.25
CA THR A 32 12.17 6.08 -0.46
C THR A 32 12.08 6.32 1.04
N LYS A 33 12.13 7.58 1.50
CA LYS A 33 12.04 7.97 2.91
C LYS A 33 11.16 9.20 3.08
N HIS A 34 10.37 9.23 4.13
CA HIS A 34 9.53 10.36 4.50
C HIS A 34 10.40 11.59 4.82
N PRO A 35 10.10 12.79 4.28
CA PRO A 35 10.96 13.96 4.45
C PRO A 35 10.97 14.48 5.90
N GLU A 36 9.84 14.37 6.61
CA GLU A 36 9.72 14.83 8.01
C GLU A 36 10.17 13.79 9.04
N THR A 37 9.77 12.51 8.89
CA THR A 37 10.03 11.48 9.90
C THR A 37 11.27 10.63 9.62
N GLY A 38 11.79 10.66 8.39
CA GLY A 38 12.90 9.80 7.94
C GLY A 38 12.55 8.31 7.80
N GLN A 39 11.29 7.94 8.05
CA GLN A 39 10.82 6.56 7.96
C GLN A 39 10.88 6.06 6.50
N PRO A 40 11.17 4.77 6.26
CA PRO A 40 11.06 4.20 4.93
C PRO A 40 9.63 4.32 4.42
N VAL A 41 9.45 4.68 3.15
CA VAL A 41 8.13 4.80 2.52
C VAL A 41 8.08 4.02 1.23
N ARG A 42 6.86 3.63 0.82
CA ARG A 42 6.57 3.03 -0.48
C ARG A 42 5.47 3.80 -1.19
N ARG A 43 5.52 3.86 -2.52
CA ARG A 43 4.46 4.46 -3.32
C ARG A 43 3.25 3.54 -3.32
N VAL A 44 2.11 4.05 -2.89
CA VAL A 44 0.83 3.35 -2.98
C VAL A 44 0.34 3.51 -4.41
N LEU A 45 0.54 2.47 -5.20
CA LEU A 45 -0.10 2.35 -6.50
C LEU A 45 -1.55 1.93 -6.23
N SER A 46 -2.48 2.89 -6.24
CA SER A 46 -3.92 2.59 -6.29
C SER A 46 -4.29 2.00 -7.66
N ALA A 47 -3.72 0.85 -8.00
CA ALA A 47 -4.38 -0.08 -8.88
C ALA A 47 -5.56 -0.61 -8.06
N GLY A 48 -6.79 -0.41 -8.54
CA GLY A 48 -8.02 -0.81 -7.86
C GLY A 48 -8.11 -2.33 -7.67
N LEU A 49 -7.34 -2.86 -6.73
CA LEU A 49 -7.35 -4.23 -6.32
C LEU A 49 -7.59 -4.24 -4.82
N SER A 50 -8.84 -4.52 -4.47
CA SER A 50 -9.25 -4.96 -3.15
C SER A 50 -8.26 -6.03 -2.69
N ILE A 51 -7.29 -5.64 -1.88
CA ILE A 51 -6.52 -6.59 -1.10
C ILE A 51 -7.49 -7.22 -0.11
N MET A 52 -7.97 -8.40 -0.49
CA MET A 52 -8.59 -9.36 0.40
C MET A 52 -7.50 -9.77 1.40
N SER A 53 -7.29 -8.95 2.42
CA SER A 53 -6.42 -9.30 3.52
C SER A 53 -7.16 -10.27 4.42
N LYS A 54 -6.76 -11.54 4.27
CA LYS A 54 -6.39 -12.44 5.39
C LYS A 54 -7.55 -13.13 6.12
N GLY A 55 -7.70 -14.42 5.83
CA GLY A 55 -8.06 -15.43 6.82
C GLY A 55 -9.34 -16.24 6.54
N ASP A 56 -9.15 -17.55 6.47
CA ASP A 56 -10.12 -18.62 6.77
C ASP A 56 -11.35 -18.82 5.85
N ASP A 57 -11.42 -20.06 5.33
CA ASP A 57 -12.65 -20.82 5.08
C ASP A 57 -13.78 -20.22 4.23
N CYS A 58 -13.71 -20.37 2.90
CA CYS A 58 -14.92 -20.47 2.06
C CYS A 58 -14.70 -20.98 0.62
N CYS A 59 -13.95 -22.07 0.41
CA CYS A 59 -14.02 -22.76 -0.89
C CYS A 59 -13.68 -24.25 -0.78
N ASN A 60 -14.31 -24.96 0.17
CA ASN A 60 -14.49 -26.39 0.01
C ASN A 60 -15.73 -26.64 -0.89
N THR A 61 -15.45 -26.84 -2.17
CA THR A 61 -16.13 -27.77 -3.07
C THR A 61 -17.65 -27.95 -2.90
N GLN A 62 -18.45 -27.04 -3.44
CA GLN A 62 -19.83 -27.40 -3.83
C GLN A 62 -20.27 -26.56 -5.04
N CYS A 63 -19.75 -26.90 -6.22
CA CYS A 63 -20.35 -26.53 -7.51
C CYS A 63 -19.92 -27.56 -8.56
N GLY A 64 -20.54 -28.73 -8.51
CA GLY A 64 -20.54 -29.69 -9.61
C GLY A 64 -21.90 -29.64 -10.30
N CYS A 65 -22.03 -28.82 -11.33
CA CYS A 65 -23.07 -28.99 -12.36
C CYS A 65 -22.63 -30.15 -13.26
N GLY A 66 -23.44 -31.20 -13.30
CA GLY A 66 -23.40 -32.32 -14.23
C GLY A 66 -24.76 -33.00 -14.25
#